data_AF-G1U1J3-F1
#
_entry.id   AF-G1U1J3-F1
#
_cell.length_a   1.000
_cell.length_b   1.000
_cell.length_c   1.000
_cell.angle_alpha   90.00
_cell.angle_beta   90.00
_cell.angle_gamma   90.00
#
_symmetry.space_group_name_H-M   'P 1'
#
loop_
_entity.id
_entity.type
_entity.pdbx_description
1 polymer ?
#
loop_
_entity_poly.entity_id
_entity_poly.type
_entity_poly.pdbx_seq_one_letter_code
_entity_poly.pdbx_strand_id
1 'polypeptide(L)' 'MDCSADTMTNRLLQRSQSSPRADDATKTIAKRLETYYRASIPVIAYYETKTQLRKINAEGTPEEVFLRLCAAIDSIF' A
#
# COMPACT_ATOMS: atom_id res chain seq x y z
N MET A 1 1.53 -5.20 -0.75
CA MET A 1 1.14 -4.26 -1.81
C MET A 1 2.16 -3.14 -1.82
N ASP A 2 2.76 -2.86 -2.97
CA ASP A 2 3.76 -1.81 -3.17
C ASP A 2 3.13 -0.67 -3.98
N CYS A 3 3.28 0.55 -3.51
CA CYS A 3 2.56 1.73 -4.00
C CYS A 3 3.37 2.99 -3.70
N SER A 4 3.38 3.95 -4.61
CA SER A 4 4.05 5.23 -4.40
C SER A 4 3.37 6.05 -3.30
N ALA A 5 4.17 6.90 -2.63
CA ALA A 5 3.66 7.85 -1.65
C ALA A 5 2.64 8.82 -2.25
N ASP A 6 2.82 9.21 -3.51
CA ASP A 6 1.92 10.10 -4.24
C ASP A 6 0.56 9.44 -4.47
N THR A 7 0.54 8.20 -4.97
CA THR A 7 -0.71 7.45 -5.17
C THR A 7 -1.43 7.22 -3.85
N MET A 8 -0.71 6.84 -2.78
CA MET A 8 -1.31 6.69 -1.45
C MET A 8 -1.92 8.01 -0.94
N THR A 9 -1.19 9.11 -1.07
CA THR A 9 -1.65 10.44 -0.66
C THR A 9 -2.90 10.86 -1.42
N ASN A 10 -2.88 10.74 -2.75
CA ASN A 10 -4.03 11.05 -3.59
C ASN A 10 -5.27 10.24 -3.21
N ARG A 11 -5.13 8.92 -3.00
CA ARG A 11 -6.23 8.05 -2.59
C ARG A 11 -6.79 8.42 -1.20
N LEU A 12 -5.94 8.78 -0.24
CA LEU A 12 -6.36 9.23 1.09
C LEU A 12 -7.09 10.58 1.05
N LEU A 13 -6.64 11.51 0.20
CA LEU A 13 -7.32 12.80 -0.02
C LEU A 13 -8.68 12.63 -0.70
N GLN A 14 -8.82 11.72 -1.66
CA GLN A 14 -10.12 11.41 -2.27
C GLN A 14 -11.06 10.73 -1.26
N ARG A 15 -10.52 9.91 -0.36
CA ARG A 15 -11.28 9.30 0.72
C ARG A 15 -11.80 10.34 1.71
N SER A 16 -10.99 11.33 2.10
CA SER A 16 -11.44 12.38 3.04
C SER A 16 -12.64 13.18 2.52
N GLN A 17 -12.73 13.36 1.20
CA GLN A 17 -13.84 14.07 0.54
C GLN A 17 -15.11 13.22 0.45
N SER A 18 -14.98 11.92 0.19
CA SER A 18 -16.11 11.00 0.02
C SER A 18 -16.61 10.38 1.34
N SER A 19 -15.72 10.23 2.32
CA SER A 19 -15.99 9.65 3.63
C SER A 19 -15.06 10.32 4.66
N PRO A 20 -15.54 11.37 5.36
CA PRO A 20 -14.69 12.13 6.27
C PRO A 20 -14.20 11.27 7.43
N ARG A 21 -12.88 11.14 7.53
CA ARG A 21 -12.21 10.54 8.69
C ARG A 21 -11.24 11.54 9.28
N ALA A 22 -11.14 11.57 10.61
CA ALA A 22 -10.26 12.51 11.31
C ALA A 22 -8.77 12.32 10.96
N ASP A 23 -8.38 11.13 10.47
CA ASP A 23 -7.01 10.76 10.11
C ASP A 23 -6.62 11.06 8.65
N ASP A 24 -7.55 11.58 7.82
CA ASP A 24 -7.30 11.89 6.41
C ASP A 24 -7.09 13.41 6.14
N ALA A 25 -6.76 14.20 7.18
CA ALA A 25 -6.28 15.57 7.03
C ALA A 25 -4.85 15.58 6.45
N THR A 26 -4.52 16.54 5.58
CA THR A 26 -3.23 16.58 4.83
C THR A 26 -1.99 16.45 5.73
N LYS A 27 -1.98 17.11 6.90
CA LYS A 27 -0.89 17.01 7.88
C LYS A 27 -0.79 15.62 8.52
N THR A 28 -1.92 14.93 8.68
CA THR A 28 -2.00 13.60 9.27
C THR A 28 -1.59 12.52 8.27
N ILE A 29 -1.88 12.69 6.97
CA ILE A 29 -1.48 11.76 5.90
C ILE A 29 0.05 11.63 5.82
N ALA A 30 0.78 12.75 5.80
CA ALA A 30 2.24 12.73 5.75
C ALA A 30 2.85 11.98 6.94
N LYS A 31 2.39 12.27 8.16
CA LYS A 31 2.85 11.60 9.39
C LYS A 31 2.55 10.10 9.39
N ARG A 32 1.39 9.70 8.84
CA ARG A 32 1.01 8.28 8.70
C ARG A 32 1.91 7.56 7.71
N LEU A 33 2.22 8.17 6.57
CA LEU A 33 3.15 7.60 5.58
C LEU A 33 4.56 7.46 6.15
N GLU A 34 5.07 8.47 6.84
CA GLU A 34 6.36 8.41 7.52
C GLU A 34 6.40 7.26 8.55
N THR A 35 5.36 7.16 9.39
CA THR A 35 5.24 6.10 10.39
C THR A 35 5.18 4.72 9.73
N TYR A 36 4.42 4.59 8.63
CA TYR A 36 4.34 3.37 7.84
C TYR A 36 5.72 2.96 7.32
N TYR A 37 6.45 3.85 6.64
CA TYR A 37 7.78 3.49 6.12
C TYR A 37 8.75 3.12 7.24
N ARG A 38 8.78 3.89 8.33
CA ARG A 38 9.65 3.62 9.47
C ARG A 38 9.38 2.26 10.12
N ALA A 39 8.12 1.86 10.23
CA ALA A 39 7.73 0.60 10.86
C ALA A 39 7.77 -0.59 9.89
N SER A 40 7.37 -0.39 8.63
CA SER A 40 7.19 -1.46 7.66
C SER A 40 8.45 -1.80 6.88
N ILE A 41 9.37 -0.85 6.61
CA ILE A 41 10.63 -1.15 5.90
C ILE A 41 11.44 -2.26 6.61
N PRO A 42 11.67 -2.22 7.95
CA PRO A 42 12.41 -3.28 8.63
C PRO A 42 11.71 -4.65 8.53
N VAL A 43 10.38 -4.67 8.59
CA VAL A 43 9.59 -5.90 8.48
C VAL A 43 9.66 -6.47 7.06
N ILE A 44 9.55 -5.62 6.04
CA ILE A 44 9.70 -6.00 4.64
C ILE A 44 11.10 -6.57 4.41
N ALA A 45 12.16 -5.88 4.86
CA ALA A 45 13.54 -6.34 4.73
C ALA A 45 13.76 -7.70 5.41
N TYR A 46 13.16 -7.94 6.58
CA TYR A 46 13.20 -9.24 7.25
C TYR A 46 12.60 -10.35 6.39
N TYR A 47 11.42 -10.13 5.81
CA TYR A 47 10.75 -11.13 4.97
C TYR A 47 11.32 -11.23 3.55
N GLU A 48 12.02 -10.22 3.03
CA GLU A 48 12.76 -10.30 1.76
C GLU A 48 13.88 -11.35 1.81
N THR A 49 14.52 -11.52 2.97
CA THR A 49 15.51 -12.59 3.16
C THR A 49 14.90 -13.99 3.23
N LYS A 50 13.56 -14.08 3.29
CA LYS A 50 12.81 -15.34 3.33
C LYS A 50 12.09 -15.53 2.00
N THR A 51 11.94 -16.77 1.54
CA THR A 51 11.26 -17.11 0.27
C THR A 51 9.73 -16.90 0.29
N GLN A 52 9.20 -16.18 1.28
CA GLN A 52 7.77 -16.04 1.56
C GLN A 52 7.18 -14.69 1.11
N LEU A 53 8.02 -13.72 0.72
CA LEU A 53 7.52 -12.40 0.34
C LEU A 53 7.18 -12.33 -1.16
N ARG A 54 5.91 -12.02 -1.47
CA ARG A 54 5.46 -11.65 -2.82
C ARG A 54 5.05 -10.17 -2.83
N LYS A 55 5.76 -9.34 -3.59
CA LYS A 55 5.39 -7.92 -3.77
C LYS A 55 4.41 -7.79 -4.94
N ILE A 56 3.30 -7.09 -4.69
CA ILE A 56 2.26 -6.82 -5.70
C ILE A 56 2.18 -5.33 -5.93
N ASN A 57 2.34 -4.89 -7.17
CA ASN A 57 2.18 -3.49 -7.55
C ASN A 57 0.70 -3.07 -7.40
N ALA A 58 0.44 -2.08 -6.55
CA ALA A 58 -0.88 -1.53 -6.25
C ALA A 58 -1.18 -0.21 -6.99
N GLU A 59 -0.35 0.17 -7.96
CA GLU A 59 -0.65 1.22 -8.94
C GLU A 59 -1.68 0.74 -9.98
N GLY A 60 -2.48 1.66 -10.52
CA GLY A 60 -3.53 1.35 -11.50
C GLY A 60 -4.92 1.18 -10.88
N THR A 61 -5.83 0.54 -11.62
CA THR A 61 -7.23 0.35 -11.21
C THR A 61 -7.38 -0.82 -10.22
N PRO A 62 -8.47 -0.86 -9.43
CA PRO A 62 -8.75 -2.00 -8.55
C PRO A 62 -8.76 -3.35 -9.28
N GLU A 63 -9.29 -3.39 -10.51
CA GLU A 63 -9.38 -4.61 -11.34
C GLU A 63 -7.99 -5.08 -11.77
N GLU A 64 -7.12 -4.18 -12.20
CA GLU A 64 -5.73 -4.51 -12.58
C GLU A 64 -4.95 -5.06 -11.38
N VAL A 65 -5.08 -4.41 -10.22
CA VAL A 65 -4.42 -4.85 -8.98
C VAL A 65 -4.97 -6.19 -8.51
N PHE A 66 -6.28 -6.41 -8.64
CA PHE A 66 -6.93 -7.68 -8.31
C PHE A 66 -6.42 -8.82 -9.20
N LEU A 67 -6.32 -8.61 -10.51
CA LEU A 67 -5.78 -9.63 -11.42
C LEU A 67 -4.31 -9.98 -11.10
N ARG A 68 -3.47 -8.98 -10.76
CA ARG A 68 -2.09 -9.23 -10.31
C ARG A 68 -2.06 -10.05 -9.02
N LEU A 69 -2.99 -9.78 -8.09
CA LEU A 69 -3.12 -10.53 -6.85
C LEU A 69 -3.50 -12.00 -7.12
N CYS A 70 -4.50 -12.24 -7.96
CA CYS A 70 -4.89 -13.59 -8.38
C CYS A 70 -3.71 -14.35 -8.98
N ALA A 71 -3.03 -13.78 -9.97
CA ALA A 71 -1.88 -14.42 -10.61
C ALA A 71 -0.76 -14.76 -9.61
N ALA A 72 -0.51 -13.88 -8.64
CA ALA A 72 0.49 -14.14 -7.61
C ALA A 72 0.08 -15.27 -6.66
N ILE A 73 -1.19 -15.36 -6.28
CA ILE A 73 -1.73 -16.43 -5.43
C ILE A 73 -1.73 -17.76 -6.19
N ASP A 74 -2.20 -17.77 -7.44
CA ASP A 74 -2.24 -18.97 -8.27
C ASP A 74 -0.84 -19.54 -8.49
N SER A 75 0.19 -18.69 -8.58
CA SER A 75 1.59 -19.14 -8.69
C SER A 75 2.21 -19.72 -7.41
N ILE A 76 1.45 -19.81 -6.31
CA ILE A 76 1.86 -20.47 -5.06
C ILE A 76 1.38 -21.94 -5.06
N PHE A 77 0.27 -22.22 -5.75
CA PHE A 77 -0.36 -23.53 -5.84
C PHE A 77 0.00 -24.22 -7.16
#